data_AF-A0A1W6IZS4-F1
#
_entry.id   AF-A0A1W6IZS4-F1
#
_cell.length_a   1.000
_cell.length_b   1.000
_cell.length_c   1.000
_cell.angle_alpha   90.00
_cell.angle_beta   90.00
_cell.angle_gamma   90.00
#
_symmetry.space_group_name_H-M   'P 1'
#
loop_
_entity.id
_entity.type
_entity.pdbx_description
1 polymer ?
#
loop_
_entity_poly.entity_id
_entity_poly.type
_entity_poly.pdbx_seq_one_letter_code
_entity_poly.pdbx_strand_id
1 'polypeptide(L)'
;MATKLIKHGSKAREQMLEGIDILADAVKVTLGPKGRNVLIEQSFGSPKITKDGVTVAKSIELKDKIRNAGAQLLKSAATKAAEVAGDGTTTATVLARALAREGNKLVAAGYNPMDLKRGMDLAVNAVVEEIKKSSKKINSQEEIAQVGTISSNGDKEIGEKIAKAMEEVGKEGVITVEEAKNFSFDVEVVKGMMFDRGYLSPYFVTNSEKMVAELENPFILLFEKKLSNLQPMLPILEAVVQSQRPLLIIAEDVEGEALATLVVNRLRGGLKVAAVKAPGFGDRRKAMMEDIAILTKGELITEDLGMKLENVSIKSLGTAKRVTISKENTVIVDGNGDKKNIEDRVLQIKSQIAETTSDYDKEKLQERLAKLSGGVAVLKVGGATEVEVKERKD
;
A
#
# COMPACT_ATOMS: atom_id res chain seq x y z
N MET A 1 27.11 16.32 21.54
CA MET A 1 26.92 15.20 20.58
C MET A 1 27.27 13.89 21.26
N ALA A 2 26.58 12.80 20.97
CA ALA A 2 26.93 11.48 21.52
C ALA A 2 28.26 10.97 20.93
N THR A 3 29.13 10.41 21.78
CA THR A 3 30.40 9.78 21.39
C THR A 3 30.15 8.67 20.36
N LYS A 4 30.99 8.60 19.32
CA LYS A 4 30.86 7.65 18.21
C LYS A 4 31.95 6.57 18.29
N LEU A 5 31.56 5.32 18.02
CA LEU A 5 32.48 4.21 17.84
C LEU A 5 32.85 4.10 16.36
N ILE A 6 34.15 4.06 16.04
CA ILE A 6 34.65 3.93 14.68
C ILE A 6 35.46 2.64 14.58
N LYS A 7 35.15 1.80 13.57
CA LYS A 7 35.92 0.60 13.23
C LYS A 7 36.29 0.62 11.76
N HIS A 8 37.44 0.05 11.43
CA HIS A 8 38.02 0.05 10.09
C HIS A 8 38.38 -1.35 9.60
N GLY A 9 38.49 -1.48 8.28
CA GLY A 9 39.11 -2.64 7.63
C GLY A 9 38.31 -3.94 7.76
N SER A 10 39.03 -5.06 7.76
CA SER A 10 38.47 -6.42 7.75
C SER A 10 37.60 -6.71 8.97
N LYS A 11 38.05 -6.33 10.18
CA LYS A 11 37.31 -6.57 11.43
C LYS A 11 35.92 -5.92 11.42
N ALA A 12 35.78 -4.73 10.81
CA ALA A 12 34.47 -4.09 10.69
C ALA A 12 33.55 -4.84 9.72
N ARG A 13 34.09 -5.28 8.57
CA ARG A 13 33.35 -6.05 7.57
C ARG A 13 32.92 -7.41 8.08
N GLU A 14 33.77 -8.10 8.82
CA GLU A 14 33.47 -9.40 9.43
C GLU A 14 32.30 -9.30 10.41
N GLN A 15 32.30 -8.30 11.29
CA GLN A 15 31.17 -8.06 12.19
C GLN A 15 29.88 -7.67 11.45
N MET A 16 29.98 -6.88 10.37
CA MET A 16 28.81 -6.60 9.55
C MET A 16 28.27 -7.87 8.86
N LEU A 17 29.16 -8.74 8.37
CA LEU A 17 28.78 -10.01 7.75
C LEU A 17 28.12 -10.96 8.75
N GLU A 18 28.59 -11.02 10.00
CA GLU A 18 27.90 -11.77 11.05
C GLU A 18 26.45 -11.28 11.22
N GLY A 19 26.23 -9.97 11.17
CA GLY A 19 24.88 -9.40 11.21
C GLY A 19 24.01 -9.75 9.99
N ILE A 20 24.60 -9.72 8.80
CA ILE A 20 23.97 -10.16 7.54
C ILE A 20 23.61 -11.65 7.63
N ASP A 21 24.51 -12.49 8.14
CA ASP A 21 24.31 -13.93 8.29
C ASP A 21 23.18 -14.24 9.27
N ILE A 22 23.13 -13.58 10.44
CA ILE A 22 22.04 -13.77 11.41
C ILE A 22 20.68 -13.47 10.78
N LEU A 23 20.54 -12.33 10.09
CA LEU A 23 19.28 -11.97 9.44
C LEU A 23 18.94 -12.94 8.31
N ALA A 24 19.91 -13.26 7.45
CA ALA A 24 19.69 -14.16 6.33
C ALA A 24 19.36 -15.59 6.78
N ASP A 25 19.97 -16.09 7.87
CA ASP A 25 19.70 -17.42 8.42
C ASP A 25 18.30 -17.53 8.99
N ALA A 26 17.78 -16.46 9.60
CA ALA A 26 16.40 -16.40 10.07
C ALA A 26 15.38 -16.29 8.92
N VAL A 27 15.70 -15.57 7.84
CA VAL A 27 14.78 -15.37 6.70
C VAL A 27 14.79 -16.54 5.72
N LYS A 28 15.96 -17.13 5.42
CA LYS A 28 16.10 -18.15 4.37
C LYS A 28 15.28 -19.43 4.63
N VAL A 29 14.94 -19.72 5.89
CA VAL A 29 14.17 -20.92 6.23
C VAL A 29 12.74 -20.85 5.69
N THR A 30 12.23 -19.67 5.33
CA THR A 30 10.90 -19.50 4.75
C THR A 30 10.87 -19.68 3.22
N LEU A 31 12.03 -19.91 2.57
CA LEU A 31 12.12 -19.96 1.12
C LEU A 31 11.45 -21.21 0.51
N GLY A 32 10.53 -20.97 -0.43
CA GLY A 32 9.95 -21.98 -1.30
C GLY A 32 8.87 -22.86 -0.66
N PRO A 33 8.36 -23.88 -1.38
CA PRO A 33 7.21 -24.68 -0.95
C PRO A 33 7.48 -25.56 0.27
N LYS A 34 8.75 -25.79 0.61
CA LYS A 34 9.19 -26.49 1.84
C LYS A 34 9.71 -25.51 2.91
N GLY A 35 9.40 -24.22 2.76
CA GLY A 35 9.68 -23.20 3.75
C GLY A 35 9.04 -23.54 5.09
N ARG A 36 9.75 -23.23 6.17
CA ARG A 36 9.28 -23.44 7.54
C ARG A 36 8.77 -22.13 8.13
N ASN A 37 7.86 -22.27 9.08
CA ASN A 37 7.33 -21.17 9.84
C ASN A 37 8.41 -20.56 10.74
N VAL A 38 8.40 -19.25 10.86
CA VAL A 38 9.14 -18.50 11.87
C VAL A 38 8.15 -17.95 12.88
N LEU A 39 8.43 -18.18 14.17
CA LEU A 39 7.65 -17.67 15.27
C LEU A 39 8.31 -16.40 15.82
N ILE A 40 7.52 -15.34 15.95
CA ILE A 40 7.98 -14.01 16.35
C ILE A 40 7.19 -13.60 17.60
N GLU A 41 7.91 -13.35 18.68
CA GLU A 41 7.34 -12.83 19.92
C GLU A 41 6.71 -11.45 19.67
N GLN A 42 5.55 -11.21 20.28
CA GLN A 42 4.86 -9.92 20.28
C GLN A 42 4.85 -9.38 21.71
N SER A 43 5.02 -8.07 21.89
CA SER A 43 5.00 -7.43 23.21
C SER A 43 3.67 -7.63 23.96
N PHE A 44 2.59 -7.86 23.22
CA PHE A 44 1.25 -8.16 23.73
C PHE A 44 0.56 -9.19 22.84
N GLY A 45 -0.23 -10.08 23.45
CA GLY A 45 -1.00 -11.09 22.72
C GLY A 45 -0.23 -12.36 22.36
N SER A 46 -0.77 -13.14 21.44
CA SER A 46 -0.17 -14.38 20.95
C SER A 46 1.00 -14.12 19.99
N PRO A 47 2.02 -14.99 19.94
CA PRO A 47 3.13 -14.85 19.01
C PRO A 47 2.66 -14.89 17.55
N LYS A 48 3.32 -14.12 16.68
CA LYS A 48 3.05 -14.11 15.24
C LYS A 48 3.78 -15.29 14.59
N ILE A 49 3.06 -16.09 13.81
CA ILE A 49 3.62 -17.17 13.00
C ILE A 49 3.58 -16.70 11.55
N THR A 50 4.70 -16.78 10.83
CA THR A 50 4.76 -16.29 9.45
C THR A 50 5.76 -17.07 8.61
N LYS A 51 5.51 -17.10 7.29
CA LYS A 51 6.46 -17.49 6.25
C LYS A 51 6.92 -16.29 5.41
N ASP A 52 6.43 -15.08 5.69
CA ASP A 52 6.85 -13.89 4.97
C ASP A 52 8.25 -13.45 5.41
N GLY A 53 9.18 -13.46 4.46
CA GLY A 53 10.57 -13.04 4.68
C GLY A 53 10.69 -11.58 5.09
N VAL A 54 9.79 -10.69 4.66
CA VAL A 54 9.82 -9.27 5.04
C VAL A 54 9.47 -9.09 6.51
N THR A 55 8.41 -9.75 6.96
CA THR A 55 7.97 -9.70 8.36
C THR A 55 9.06 -10.24 9.28
N VAL A 56 9.72 -11.34 8.90
CA VAL A 56 10.88 -11.87 9.65
C VAL A 56 12.03 -10.86 9.66
N ALA A 57 12.43 -10.33 8.50
CA ALA A 57 13.51 -9.36 8.40
C ALA A 57 13.22 -8.08 9.20
N LYS A 58 11.97 -7.61 9.23
CA LYS A 58 11.55 -6.41 9.96
C LYS A 58 11.70 -6.57 11.47
N SER A 59 11.48 -7.78 11.98
CA SER A 59 11.48 -8.11 13.40
C SER A 59 12.88 -8.33 13.99
N ILE A 60 13.91 -8.36 13.16
CA ILE A 60 15.28 -8.60 13.60
C ILE A 60 16.00 -7.27 13.87
N GLU A 61 16.39 -7.08 15.13
CA GLU A 61 17.28 -6.01 15.56
C GLU A 61 18.37 -6.58 16.47
N LEU A 62 19.63 -6.20 16.22
CA LEU A 62 20.77 -6.74 16.94
C LEU A 62 21.29 -5.73 17.98
N LYS A 63 21.63 -6.22 19.17
CA LYS A 63 22.18 -5.40 20.27
C LYS A 63 23.53 -4.77 19.92
N ASP A 64 24.39 -5.51 19.21
CA ASP A 64 25.66 -4.98 18.73
C ASP A 64 25.42 -4.05 17.53
N LYS A 65 25.84 -2.79 17.64
CA LYS A 65 25.54 -1.76 16.64
C LYS A 65 26.15 -2.03 15.26
N ILE A 66 27.31 -2.71 15.19
CA ILE A 66 28.01 -2.96 13.92
C ILE A 66 27.38 -4.16 13.21
N ARG A 67 27.08 -5.23 13.95
CA ARG A 67 26.27 -6.34 13.45
C ARG A 67 24.89 -5.83 13.00
N ASN A 68 24.26 -4.98 13.81
CA ASN A 68 22.95 -4.40 13.47
C ASN A 68 23.04 -3.58 12.18
N ALA A 69 24.11 -2.80 11.96
CA ALA A 69 24.28 -2.08 10.70
C ALA A 69 24.29 -3.02 9.49
N GLY A 70 24.96 -4.17 9.58
CA GLY A 70 24.91 -5.21 8.55
C GLY A 70 23.50 -5.76 8.33
N ALA A 71 22.79 -6.11 9.41
CA ALA A 71 21.41 -6.59 9.35
C ALA A 71 20.46 -5.54 8.74
N GLN A 72 20.55 -4.28 9.14
CA GLN A 72 19.71 -3.21 8.60
C GLN A 72 19.94 -2.98 7.11
N LEU A 73 21.19 -3.07 6.61
CA LEU A 73 21.47 -2.98 5.17
C LEU A 73 20.77 -4.09 4.38
N LEU A 74 20.82 -5.32 4.88
CA LEU A 74 20.15 -6.46 4.25
C LEU A 74 18.62 -6.31 4.29
N LYS A 75 18.08 -5.86 5.44
CA LYS A 75 16.66 -5.54 5.61
C LYS A 75 16.18 -4.48 4.63
N SER A 76 16.97 -3.43 4.38
CA SER A 76 16.64 -2.39 3.39
C SER A 76 16.56 -2.96 1.97
N ALA A 77 17.48 -3.86 1.60
CA ALA A 77 17.43 -4.52 0.28
C ALA A 77 16.16 -5.38 0.13
N ALA A 78 15.82 -6.18 1.15
CA ALA A 78 14.62 -7.01 1.15
C ALA A 78 13.33 -6.18 1.11
N THR A 79 13.26 -5.11 1.90
CA THR A 79 12.09 -4.21 1.96
C THR A 79 11.85 -3.54 0.61
N LYS A 80 12.92 -3.07 -0.05
CA LYS A 80 12.81 -2.40 -1.35
C LYS A 80 12.37 -3.36 -2.46
N ALA A 81 12.75 -4.64 -2.39
CA ALA A 81 12.24 -5.65 -3.31
C ALA A 81 10.72 -5.85 -3.14
N ALA A 82 10.24 -5.95 -1.90
CA ALA A 82 8.80 -6.02 -1.62
C ALA A 82 8.03 -4.77 -2.07
N GLU A 83 8.56 -3.58 -1.81
CA GLU A 83 7.89 -2.33 -2.19
C GLU A 83 7.67 -2.21 -3.70
N VAL A 84 8.62 -2.70 -4.50
CA VAL A 84 8.58 -2.57 -5.97
C VAL A 84 7.88 -3.74 -6.63
N ALA A 85 8.11 -4.98 -6.16
CA ALA A 85 7.66 -6.19 -6.83
C ALA A 85 6.54 -6.95 -6.09
N GLY A 86 6.30 -6.65 -4.81
CA GLY A 86 5.31 -7.35 -3.98
C GLY A 86 5.72 -8.74 -3.48
N ASP A 87 6.78 -9.34 -4.03
CA ASP A 87 7.30 -10.67 -3.66
C ASP A 87 8.85 -10.73 -3.85
N GLY A 88 9.48 -11.86 -3.55
CA GLY A 88 10.89 -12.15 -3.82
C GLY A 88 11.85 -11.69 -2.73
N THR A 89 11.34 -11.35 -1.54
CA THR A 89 12.10 -10.74 -0.46
C THR A 89 13.10 -11.71 0.17
N THR A 90 12.70 -12.97 0.35
CA THR A 90 13.58 -14.05 0.79
C THR A 90 14.66 -14.33 -0.25
N THR A 91 14.30 -14.34 -1.55
CA THR A 91 15.26 -14.51 -2.66
C THR A 91 16.29 -13.38 -2.69
N ALA A 92 15.85 -12.13 -2.57
CA ALA A 92 16.72 -10.96 -2.50
C ALA A 92 17.68 -11.06 -1.30
N THR A 93 17.19 -11.49 -0.15
CA THR A 93 17.98 -11.68 1.08
C THR A 93 19.09 -12.72 0.89
N VAL A 94 18.75 -13.88 0.31
CA VAL A 94 19.71 -14.98 0.06
C VAL A 94 20.77 -14.57 -0.96
N LEU A 95 20.38 -13.91 -2.05
CA LEU A 95 21.31 -13.42 -3.08
C LEU A 95 22.25 -12.34 -2.52
N ALA A 96 21.71 -11.36 -1.78
CA ALA A 96 22.51 -10.29 -1.19
C ALA A 96 23.52 -10.84 -0.17
N ARG A 97 23.13 -11.83 0.64
CA ARG A 97 24.06 -12.54 1.54
C ARG A 97 25.21 -13.19 0.76
N ALA A 98 24.90 -13.94 -0.30
CA ALA A 98 25.92 -14.63 -1.10
C ALA A 98 26.90 -13.64 -1.73
N LEU A 99 26.39 -12.57 -2.36
CA LEU A 99 27.22 -11.52 -2.96
C LEU A 99 28.10 -10.80 -1.93
N ALA A 100 27.56 -10.47 -0.76
CA ALA A 100 28.31 -9.82 0.31
C ALA A 100 29.44 -10.72 0.83
N ARG A 101 29.16 -12.02 1.02
CA ARG A 101 30.13 -12.99 1.54
C ARG A 101 31.26 -13.24 0.55
N GLU A 102 30.94 -13.55 -0.71
CA GLU A 102 31.95 -13.79 -1.74
C GLU A 102 32.73 -12.51 -2.07
N GLY A 103 32.05 -11.36 -2.12
CA GLY A 103 32.70 -10.06 -2.28
C GLY A 103 33.72 -9.78 -1.18
N ASN A 104 33.37 -10.02 0.10
CA ASN A 104 34.32 -9.79 1.20
C ASN A 104 35.51 -10.75 1.18
N LYS A 105 35.33 -12.00 0.74
CA LYS A 105 36.46 -12.94 0.56
C LYS A 105 37.46 -12.41 -0.47
N LEU A 106 36.98 -11.92 -1.61
CA LEU A 106 37.84 -11.35 -2.65
C LEU A 106 38.51 -10.05 -2.18
N VAL A 107 37.80 -9.19 -1.45
CA VAL A 107 38.41 -8.00 -0.85
C VAL A 107 39.48 -8.37 0.18
N ALA A 108 39.26 -9.42 0.99
CA ALA A 108 40.26 -9.93 1.92
C ALA A 108 41.49 -10.52 1.21
N ALA A 109 41.31 -11.06 -0.01
CA ALA A 109 42.40 -11.52 -0.88
C ALA A 109 43.14 -10.38 -1.61
N GLY A 110 42.78 -9.11 -1.36
CA GLY A 110 43.49 -7.94 -1.89
C GLY A 110 42.93 -7.36 -3.19
N TYR A 111 41.80 -7.88 -3.68
CA TYR A 111 41.13 -7.31 -4.86
C TYR A 111 40.51 -5.95 -4.54
N ASN A 112 40.47 -5.06 -5.55
CA ASN A 112 39.87 -3.74 -5.41
C ASN A 112 38.34 -3.84 -5.27
N PRO A 113 37.75 -3.38 -4.14
CA PRO A 113 36.30 -3.45 -3.93
C PRO A 113 35.48 -2.72 -4.99
N MET A 114 36.00 -1.61 -5.55
CA MET A 114 35.31 -0.82 -6.56
C MET A 114 35.24 -1.55 -7.89
N ASP A 115 36.29 -2.31 -8.24
CA ASP A 115 36.32 -3.11 -9.46
C ASP A 115 35.40 -4.33 -9.35
N LEU A 116 35.40 -4.97 -8.18
CA LEU A 116 34.45 -6.05 -7.87
C LEU A 116 33.01 -5.57 -8.01
N LYS A 117 32.68 -4.40 -7.44
CA LYS A 117 31.35 -3.82 -7.58
C LYS A 117 31.00 -3.55 -9.05
N ARG A 118 31.90 -2.92 -9.82
CA ARG A 118 31.66 -2.65 -11.26
C ARG A 118 31.43 -3.93 -12.04
N GLY A 119 32.20 -4.98 -11.78
CA GLY A 119 32.01 -6.30 -12.39
C GLY A 119 30.66 -6.92 -12.04
N MET A 120 30.24 -6.83 -10.76
CA MET A 120 28.92 -7.29 -10.32
C MET A 120 27.79 -6.52 -11.02
N ASP A 121 27.89 -5.19 -11.13
CA ASP A 121 26.87 -4.36 -11.79
C ASP A 121 26.74 -4.73 -13.28
N LEU A 122 27.85 -4.97 -13.98
CA LEU A 122 27.84 -5.42 -15.38
C LEU A 122 27.17 -6.80 -15.53
N ALA A 123 27.49 -7.74 -14.63
CA ALA A 123 26.88 -9.06 -14.64
C ALA A 123 25.37 -9.01 -14.36
N VAL A 124 24.94 -8.20 -13.39
CA VAL A 124 23.52 -8.00 -13.08
C VAL A 124 22.78 -7.46 -14.30
N ASN A 125 23.32 -6.46 -14.99
CA ASN A 125 22.69 -5.91 -16.20
C ASN A 125 22.53 -6.98 -17.30
N ALA A 126 23.57 -7.78 -17.54
CA ALA A 126 23.49 -8.86 -18.54
C ALA A 126 22.43 -9.91 -18.16
N VAL A 127 22.37 -10.30 -16.89
CA VAL A 127 21.37 -11.26 -16.39
C VAL A 127 19.94 -10.69 -16.51
N VAL A 128 19.73 -9.41 -16.19
CA VAL A 128 18.41 -8.77 -16.30
C VAL A 128 17.93 -8.76 -17.75
N GLU A 129 18.81 -8.44 -18.70
CA GLU A 129 18.46 -8.46 -20.13
C GLU A 129 18.11 -9.87 -20.62
N GLU A 130 18.80 -10.90 -20.14
CA GLU A 130 18.49 -12.28 -20.49
C GLU A 130 17.17 -12.77 -19.88
N ILE A 131 16.87 -12.36 -18.63
CA ILE A 131 15.58 -12.63 -17.99
C ILE A 131 14.44 -11.97 -18.77
N LYS A 132 14.61 -10.73 -19.24
CA LYS A 132 13.60 -10.04 -20.07
C LYS A 132 13.33 -10.79 -21.37
N LYS A 133 14.38 -11.30 -22.05
CA LYS A 133 14.23 -12.10 -23.28
C LYS A 133 13.50 -13.42 -23.03
N SER A 134 13.71 -14.01 -21.86
CA SER A 134 13.07 -15.27 -21.45
C SER A 134 11.64 -15.07 -20.92
N SER A 135 11.20 -13.82 -20.72
CA SER A 135 9.91 -13.48 -20.14
C SER A 135 8.76 -13.82 -21.10
N LYS A 136 7.72 -14.47 -20.55
CA LYS A 136 6.49 -14.80 -21.27
C LYS A 136 5.35 -13.95 -20.73
N LYS A 137 4.62 -13.29 -21.62
CA LYS A 137 3.43 -12.51 -21.24
C LYS A 137 2.29 -13.45 -20.85
N ILE A 138 1.67 -13.15 -19.71
CA ILE A 138 0.53 -13.89 -19.18
C ILE A 138 -0.75 -13.40 -19.88
N ASN A 139 -1.46 -14.34 -20.50
CA ASN A 139 -2.66 -14.04 -21.29
C ASN A 139 -3.89 -14.82 -20.82
N SER A 140 -3.72 -15.99 -20.19
CA SER A 140 -4.86 -16.80 -19.75
C SER A 140 -5.15 -16.63 -18.25
N GLN A 141 -6.40 -16.88 -17.88
CA GLN A 141 -6.81 -16.92 -16.47
C GLN A 141 -6.13 -18.06 -15.71
N GLU A 142 -5.86 -19.18 -16.38
CA GLU A 142 -5.13 -20.32 -15.82
C GLU A 142 -3.69 -19.92 -15.42
N GLU A 143 -3.01 -19.15 -16.26
CA GLU A 143 -1.67 -18.64 -15.97
C GLU A 143 -1.69 -17.66 -14.78
N ILE A 144 -2.72 -16.80 -14.67
CA ILE A 144 -2.92 -15.91 -13.52
C ILE A 144 -3.13 -16.73 -12.24
N ALA A 145 -4.00 -17.74 -12.29
CA ALA A 145 -4.27 -18.62 -11.16
C ALA A 145 -3.00 -19.40 -10.75
N GLN A 146 -2.20 -19.82 -11.72
CA GLN A 146 -0.93 -20.53 -11.47
C GLN A 146 0.07 -19.62 -10.74
N VAL A 147 0.23 -18.37 -11.17
CA VAL A 147 1.09 -17.41 -10.47
C VAL A 147 0.59 -17.17 -9.04
N GLY A 148 -0.71 -16.90 -8.87
CA GLY A 148 -1.31 -16.72 -7.55
C GLY A 148 -1.12 -17.94 -6.64
N THR A 149 -1.26 -19.15 -7.19
CA THR A 149 -1.04 -20.42 -6.47
C THR A 149 0.41 -20.56 -6.02
N ILE A 150 1.38 -20.26 -6.89
CA ILE A 150 2.80 -20.40 -6.55
C ILE A 150 3.21 -19.39 -5.47
N SER A 151 2.78 -18.13 -5.61
CA SER A 151 3.08 -17.07 -4.62
C SER A 151 2.38 -17.30 -3.27
N SER A 152 1.23 -17.99 -3.25
CA SER A 152 0.52 -18.38 -2.02
C SER A 152 0.97 -19.73 -1.45
N ASN A 153 2.23 -20.12 -1.66
CA ASN A 153 2.82 -21.37 -1.15
C ASN A 153 2.08 -22.66 -1.60
N GLY A 154 1.46 -22.64 -2.77
CA GLY A 154 0.77 -23.78 -3.37
C GLY A 154 -0.73 -23.85 -3.06
N ASP A 155 -1.31 -22.81 -2.45
CA ASP A 155 -2.76 -22.75 -2.21
C ASP A 155 -3.52 -22.45 -3.52
N LYS A 156 -4.12 -23.50 -4.09
CA LYS A 156 -4.91 -23.40 -5.31
C LYS A 156 -6.17 -22.55 -5.13
N GLU A 157 -6.79 -22.59 -3.94
CA GLU A 157 -8.00 -21.83 -3.66
C GLU A 157 -7.70 -20.32 -3.74
N ILE A 158 -6.53 -19.90 -3.20
CA ILE A 158 -6.08 -18.51 -3.29
C ILE A 158 -5.83 -18.11 -4.75
N GLY A 159 -5.10 -18.92 -5.50
CA GLY A 159 -4.82 -18.66 -6.91
C GLY A 159 -6.09 -18.51 -7.76
N GLU A 160 -7.04 -19.43 -7.62
CA GLU A 160 -8.31 -19.42 -8.37
C GLU A 160 -9.16 -18.19 -8.03
N LYS A 161 -9.24 -17.80 -6.76
CA LYS A 161 -10.03 -16.65 -6.32
C LYS A 161 -9.42 -15.32 -6.75
N ILE A 162 -8.08 -15.21 -6.75
CA ILE A 162 -7.38 -14.05 -7.33
C ILE A 162 -7.67 -13.95 -8.82
N ALA A 163 -7.59 -15.07 -9.55
CA ALA A 163 -7.86 -15.08 -10.99
C ALA A 163 -9.32 -14.72 -11.29
N LYS A 164 -10.27 -15.16 -10.47
CA LYS A 164 -11.68 -14.77 -10.56
C LYS A 164 -11.89 -13.28 -10.26
N ALA A 165 -11.26 -12.76 -9.21
CA ALA A 165 -11.32 -11.34 -8.90
C ALA A 165 -10.79 -10.48 -10.07
N MET A 166 -9.64 -10.84 -10.64
CA MET A 166 -9.05 -10.14 -11.79
C MET A 166 -9.91 -10.23 -13.06
N GLU A 167 -10.69 -11.30 -13.23
CA GLU A 167 -11.64 -11.41 -14.34
C GLU A 167 -12.82 -10.44 -14.16
N GLU A 168 -13.36 -10.34 -12.94
CA GLU A 168 -14.53 -9.50 -12.66
C GLU A 168 -14.20 -8.00 -12.67
N VAL A 169 -13.04 -7.58 -12.13
CA VAL A 169 -12.63 -6.15 -12.11
C VAL A 169 -11.72 -5.76 -13.28
N GLY A 170 -11.24 -6.72 -14.06
CA GLY A 170 -10.27 -6.54 -15.14
C GLY A 170 -8.81 -6.46 -14.65
N LYS A 171 -7.86 -6.51 -15.58
CA LYS A 171 -6.40 -6.51 -15.28
C LYS A 171 -5.91 -5.25 -14.55
N GLU A 172 -6.60 -4.13 -14.75
CA GLU A 172 -6.30 -2.85 -14.08
C GLU A 172 -7.29 -2.55 -12.94
N GLY A 173 -8.15 -3.51 -12.61
CA GLY A 173 -9.11 -3.39 -11.51
C GLY A 173 -8.41 -3.45 -10.16
N VAL A 174 -9.08 -2.90 -9.15
CA VAL A 174 -8.54 -2.80 -7.79
C VAL A 174 -8.94 -4.05 -7.01
N ILE A 175 -7.98 -4.71 -6.39
CA ILE A 175 -8.22 -5.85 -5.49
C ILE A 175 -7.76 -5.48 -4.08
N THR A 176 -8.61 -5.73 -3.10
CA THR A 176 -8.36 -5.51 -1.67
C THR A 176 -8.61 -6.79 -0.89
N VAL A 177 -7.97 -6.92 0.27
CA VAL A 177 -8.07 -8.11 1.13
C VAL A 177 -8.58 -7.72 2.50
N GLU A 178 -9.60 -8.41 2.98
CA GLU A 178 -10.28 -8.17 4.26
C GLU A 178 -10.34 -9.44 5.10
N GLU A 179 -10.37 -9.27 6.42
CA GLU A 179 -10.58 -10.38 7.35
C GLU A 179 -12.07 -10.66 7.49
N ALA A 180 -12.44 -11.92 7.32
CA ALA A 180 -13.80 -12.40 7.42
C ALA A 180 -14.01 -13.10 8.77
N LYS A 181 -15.20 -12.95 9.37
CA LYS A 181 -15.57 -13.65 10.62
C LYS A 181 -16.01 -15.10 10.39
N ASN A 182 -16.30 -15.43 9.15
CA ASN A 182 -16.69 -16.75 8.66
C ASN A 182 -15.45 -17.56 8.25
N PHE A 183 -15.62 -18.87 8.11
CA PHE A 183 -14.56 -19.79 7.69
C PHE A 183 -14.26 -19.73 6.18
N SER A 184 -15.19 -19.19 5.38
CA SER A 184 -15.09 -19.22 3.91
C SER A 184 -14.17 -18.13 3.37
N PHE A 185 -13.48 -18.46 2.27
CA PHE A 185 -12.72 -17.51 1.47
C PHE A 185 -13.55 -17.07 0.27
N ASP A 186 -14.04 -15.82 0.30
CA ASP A 186 -15.00 -15.32 -0.68
C ASP A 186 -14.48 -14.09 -1.43
N VAL A 187 -14.96 -13.92 -2.66
CA VAL A 187 -14.71 -12.72 -3.48
C VAL A 187 -16.02 -11.97 -3.60
N GLU A 188 -16.02 -10.71 -3.21
CA GLU A 188 -17.15 -9.80 -3.40
C GLU A 188 -16.69 -8.61 -4.24
N VAL A 189 -17.32 -8.37 -5.39
CA VAL A 189 -17.08 -7.15 -6.16
C VAL A 189 -18.06 -6.09 -5.73
N VAL A 190 -17.51 -5.01 -5.18
CA VAL A 190 -18.25 -3.84 -4.72
C VAL A 190 -17.89 -2.63 -5.55
N LYS A 191 -18.71 -1.59 -5.45
CA LYS A 191 -18.41 -0.31 -6.11
C LYS A 191 -17.32 0.40 -5.33
N GLY A 192 -16.26 0.81 -5.99
CA GLY A 192 -15.19 1.52 -5.34
C GLY A 192 -14.25 2.16 -6.33
N MET A 193 -13.24 2.84 -5.80
CA MET A 193 -12.25 3.57 -6.58
C MET A 193 -10.92 3.56 -5.84
N MET A 194 -9.84 3.49 -6.60
CA MET A 194 -8.48 3.75 -6.11
C MET A 194 -7.87 4.95 -6.84
N PHE A 195 -7.16 5.78 -6.09
CA PHE A 195 -6.37 6.86 -6.66
C PHE A 195 -5.04 7.05 -5.93
N ASP A 196 -4.07 7.59 -6.66
CA ASP A 196 -2.64 7.59 -6.30
C ASP A 196 -2.28 8.79 -5.41
N ARG A 197 -2.98 8.91 -4.28
CA ARG A 197 -2.69 9.87 -3.21
C ARG A 197 -2.76 9.17 -1.86
N GLY A 198 -1.67 9.24 -1.10
CA GLY A 198 -1.61 8.69 0.26
C GLY A 198 -1.88 9.70 1.35
N TYR A 199 -1.72 9.26 2.60
CA TYR A 199 -1.88 10.10 3.78
C TYR A 199 -0.84 11.24 3.81
N LEU A 200 -1.26 12.42 4.21
CA LEU A 200 -0.39 13.59 4.34
C LEU A 200 0.60 13.48 5.51
N SER A 201 0.28 12.65 6.51
CA SER A 201 1.10 12.43 7.69
C SER A 201 1.07 10.96 8.09
N PRO A 202 2.22 10.32 8.37
CA PRO A 202 2.27 8.96 8.92
C PRO A 202 1.53 8.84 10.25
N TYR A 203 1.33 9.95 10.95
CA TYR A 203 0.53 10.00 12.16
C TYR A 203 -0.96 9.83 11.91
N PHE A 204 -1.44 9.55 10.70
CA PHE A 204 -2.82 9.08 10.47
C PHE A 204 -2.95 7.55 10.43
N VAL A 205 -1.83 6.82 10.34
CA VAL A 205 -1.79 5.35 10.27
C VAL A 205 -2.48 4.73 11.49
N THR A 206 -3.53 3.95 11.27
CA THR A 206 -4.26 3.20 12.31
C THR A 206 -3.71 1.79 12.49
N ASN A 207 -3.22 1.17 11.41
CA ASN A 207 -2.58 -0.13 11.43
C ASN A 207 -1.06 0.02 11.22
N SER A 208 -0.31 -0.03 12.32
CA SER A 208 1.14 0.16 12.31
C SER A 208 1.92 -1.00 11.67
N GLU A 209 1.34 -2.19 11.57
CA GLU A 209 2.00 -3.34 10.92
C GLU A 209 2.06 -3.14 9.40
N LYS A 210 0.90 -2.79 8.82
CA LYS A 210 0.76 -2.57 7.36
C LYS A 210 1.10 -1.14 6.94
N MET A 211 1.30 -0.23 7.89
CA MET A 211 1.52 1.20 7.65
C MET A 211 0.40 1.83 6.83
N VAL A 212 -0.85 1.52 7.19
CA VAL A 212 -2.06 2.03 6.53
C VAL A 212 -3.03 2.68 7.51
N ALA A 213 -3.80 3.66 7.05
CA ALA A 213 -4.96 4.18 7.75
C ALA A 213 -6.22 3.49 7.23
N GLU A 214 -6.78 2.61 8.03
CA GLU A 214 -8.06 1.94 7.83
C GLU A 214 -9.16 2.72 8.56
N LEU A 215 -10.17 3.17 7.80
CA LEU A 215 -11.35 3.88 8.30
C LEU A 215 -12.61 3.08 7.95
N GLU A 216 -13.37 2.68 8.97
CA GLU A 216 -14.65 1.99 8.80
C GLU A 216 -15.83 2.96 8.85
N ASN A 217 -16.75 2.81 7.89
CA ASN A 217 -17.91 3.68 7.69
C ASN A 217 -17.60 5.19 7.77
N PRO A 218 -16.54 5.71 7.12
CA PRO A 218 -16.17 7.10 7.26
C PRO A 218 -17.17 8.05 6.59
N PHE A 219 -17.19 9.29 7.08
CA PHE A 219 -17.62 10.44 6.30
C PHE A 219 -16.49 10.92 5.41
N ILE A 220 -16.81 11.42 4.22
CA ILE A 220 -15.84 11.87 3.22
C ILE A 220 -16.15 13.33 2.87
N LEU A 221 -15.23 14.22 3.27
CA LEU A 221 -15.27 15.63 2.92
C LEU A 221 -14.50 15.85 1.61
N LEU A 222 -15.15 16.45 0.63
CA LEU A 222 -14.57 16.80 -0.67
C LEU A 222 -14.49 18.31 -0.79
N PHE A 223 -13.28 18.87 -0.65
CA PHE A 223 -13.07 20.31 -0.68
C PHE A 223 -12.13 20.70 -1.83
N GLU A 224 -12.55 21.63 -2.68
CA GLU A 224 -11.83 21.88 -3.91
C GLU A 224 -10.48 22.62 -3.72
N LYS A 225 -10.38 23.41 -2.66
CA LYS A 225 -9.24 24.28 -2.37
C LYS A 225 -8.34 23.74 -1.25
N LYS A 226 -7.27 24.48 -0.98
CA LYS A 226 -6.35 24.22 0.13
C LYS A 226 -6.99 24.53 1.47
N LEU A 227 -6.74 23.66 2.44
CA LEU A 227 -7.17 23.80 3.82
C LEU A 227 -5.97 24.20 4.70
N SER A 228 -5.85 25.49 5.02
CA SER A 228 -4.77 26.02 5.88
C SER A 228 -5.23 26.31 7.31
N ASN A 229 -6.53 26.58 7.52
CA ASN A 229 -7.14 26.87 8.82
C ASN A 229 -8.35 25.93 9.05
N LEU A 230 -8.54 25.49 10.31
CA LEU A 230 -9.67 24.64 10.71
C LEU A 230 -10.89 25.39 11.21
N GLN A 231 -10.81 26.70 11.49
CA GLN A 231 -11.96 27.49 11.94
C GLN A 231 -13.21 27.28 11.07
N PRO A 232 -13.12 27.31 9.72
CA PRO A 232 -14.29 27.08 8.86
C PRO A 232 -14.84 25.64 8.94
N MET A 233 -14.04 24.69 9.45
CA MET A 233 -14.38 23.28 9.57
C MET A 233 -14.88 22.88 10.95
N LEU A 234 -14.77 23.73 11.97
CA LEU A 234 -15.19 23.40 13.33
C LEU A 234 -16.62 22.84 13.41
N PRO A 235 -17.64 23.44 12.74
CA PRO A 235 -19.00 22.92 12.80
C PRO A 235 -19.12 21.47 12.28
N ILE A 236 -18.40 21.15 11.19
CA ILE A 236 -18.39 19.81 10.61
C ILE A 236 -17.65 18.84 11.53
N LEU A 237 -16.50 19.24 12.06
CA LEU A 237 -15.70 18.41 12.95
C LEU A 237 -16.46 18.03 14.23
N GLU A 238 -17.14 19.00 14.85
CA GLU A 238 -17.97 18.76 16.03
C GLU A 238 -19.09 17.76 15.72
N ALA A 239 -19.77 17.95 14.58
CA ALA A 239 -20.86 17.08 14.15
C ALA A 239 -20.36 15.65 13.87
N VAL A 240 -19.17 15.50 13.28
CA VAL A 240 -18.55 14.17 13.06
C VAL A 240 -18.12 13.53 14.37
N VAL A 241 -17.54 14.27 15.31
CA VAL A 241 -17.17 13.75 16.64
C VAL A 241 -18.40 13.22 17.38
N GLN A 242 -19.52 13.95 17.35
CA GLN A 242 -20.79 13.52 17.94
C GLN A 242 -21.31 12.21 17.33
N SER A 243 -21.11 12.02 16.03
CA SER A 243 -21.50 10.79 15.33
C SER A 243 -20.60 9.58 15.64
N GLN A 244 -19.44 9.80 16.28
CA GLN A 244 -18.39 8.81 16.54
C GLN A 244 -17.86 8.06 15.30
N ARG A 245 -18.14 8.57 14.10
CA ARG A 245 -17.66 8.01 12.83
C ARG A 245 -16.35 8.66 12.42
N PRO A 246 -15.47 7.96 11.69
CA PRO A 246 -14.25 8.56 11.17
C PRO A 246 -14.52 9.59 10.06
N LEU A 247 -13.57 10.51 9.85
CA LEU A 247 -13.59 11.49 8.77
C LEU A 247 -12.40 11.29 7.83
N LEU A 248 -12.67 11.23 6.53
CA LEU A 248 -11.68 11.40 5.48
C LEU A 248 -11.81 12.79 4.88
N ILE A 249 -10.70 13.53 4.83
CA ILE A 249 -10.63 14.83 4.15
C ILE A 249 -9.86 14.65 2.85
N ILE A 250 -10.51 14.95 1.72
CA ILE A 250 -9.89 15.05 0.40
C ILE A 250 -9.95 16.51 -0.01
N ALA A 251 -8.78 17.15 -0.04
CA ALA A 251 -8.65 18.56 -0.40
C ALA A 251 -7.52 18.76 -1.42
N GLU A 252 -7.44 19.92 -2.08
CA GLU A 252 -6.27 20.24 -2.92
C GLU A 252 -4.96 20.04 -2.15
N ASP A 253 -4.92 20.57 -0.93
CA ASP A 253 -3.87 20.34 0.05
C ASP A 253 -4.40 20.57 1.47
N VAL A 254 -3.76 19.95 2.47
CA VAL A 254 -4.01 20.26 3.88
C VAL A 254 -2.67 20.59 4.52
N GLU A 255 -2.47 21.85 4.88
CA GLU A 255 -1.17 22.38 5.27
C GLU A 255 -1.22 23.27 6.51
N GLY A 256 -0.03 23.61 7.03
CA GLY A 256 0.12 24.55 8.14
C GLY A 256 -0.55 24.10 9.43
N GLU A 257 -1.26 25.03 10.06
CA GLU A 257 -1.94 24.84 11.35
C GLU A 257 -3.01 23.75 11.28
N ALA A 258 -3.72 23.65 10.15
CA ALA A 258 -4.78 22.66 9.99
C ALA A 258 -4.26 21.22 10.09
N LEU A 259 -3.18 20.90 9.36
CA LEU A 259 -2.58 19.56 9.40
C LEU A 259 -2.06 19.23 10.81
N ALA A 260 -1.34 20.16 11.43
CA ALA A 260 -0.79 19.97 12.77
C ALA A 260 -1.89 19.67 13.80
N THR A 261 -2.98 20.42 13.75
CA THR A 261 -4.11 20.28 14.67
C THR A 261 -4.87 18.97 14.45
N LEU A 262 -5.09 18.55 13.20
CA LEU A 262 -5.70 17.25 12.88
C LEU A 262 -4.84 16.09 13.43
N VAL A 263 -3.52 16.16 13.26
CA VAL A 263 -2.59 15.15 13.76
C VAL A 263 -2.64 15.06 15.30
N VAL A 264 -2.58 16.20 15.99
CA VAL A 264 -2.60 16.23 17.46
C VAL A 264 -3.92 15.70 18.01
N ASN A 265 -5.07 16.10 17.44
CA ASN A 265 -6.38 15.62 17.88
C ASN A 265 -6.58 14.12 17.63
N ARG A 266 -6.05 13.61 16.52
CA ARG A 266 -6.01 12.18 16.25
C ARG A 266 -5.22 11.43 17.30
N LEU A 267 -4.00 11.87 17.60
CA LEU A 267 -3.11 11.20 18.57
C LEU A 267 -3.68 11.20 19.98
N ARG A 268 -4.47 12.23 20.34
CA ARG A 268 -5.18 12.31 21.63
C ARG A 268 -6.47 11.47 21.67
N GLY A 269 -6.83 10.79 20.58
CA GLY A 269 -7.98 9.90 20.51
C GLY A 269 -9.34 10.60 20.38
N GLY A 270 -9.37 11.94 20.31
CA GLY A 270 -10.61 12.72 20.26
C GLY A 270 -11.28 12.73 18.87
N LEU A 271 -10.52 12.52 17.80
CA LEU A 271 -11.02 12.58 16.42
C LEU A 271 -10.35 11.50 15.55
N LYS A 272 -11.14 10.58 15.00
CA LYS A 272 -10.65 9.60 14.01
C LYS A 272 -10.65 10.25 12.62
N VAL A 273 -9.55 10.92 12.25
CA VAL A 273 -9.44 11.63 10.96
C VAL A 273 -8.21 11.20 10.18
N ALA A 274 -8.34 11.20 8.85
CA ALA A 274 -7.22 11.16 7.93
C ALA A 274 -7.41 12.20 6.82
N ALA A 275 -6.30 12.73 6.31
CA ALA A 275 -6.31 13.70 5.22
C ALA A 275 -5.40 13.25 4.08
N VAL A 276 -5.89 13.41 2.86
CA VAL A 276 -5.20 13.08 1.60
C VAL A 276 -5.35 14.23 0.62
N LYS A 277 -4.37 14.38 -0.27
CA LYS A 277 -4.50 15.32 -1.39
C LYS A 277 -5.49 14.78 -2.41
N ALA A 278 -6.17 15.68 -3.10
CA ALA A 278 -7.04 15.34 -4.22
C ALA A 278 -6.20 14.78 -5.39
N PRO A 279 -6.74 13.81 -6.15
CA PRO A 279 -6.09 13.27 -7.33
C PRO A 279 -6.14 14.26 -8.49
N GLY A 280 -5.11 14.24 -9.35
CA GLY A 280 -5.01 15.14 -10.50
C GLY A 280 -4.62 16.58 -10.16
N PHE A 281 -4.73 17.46 -11.16
CA PHE A 281 -4.41 18.88 -11.09
C PHE A 281 -5.37 19.68 -12.00
N GLY A 282 -5.60 20.97 -11.70
CA GLY A 282 -6.45 21.86 -12.49
C GLY A 282 -7.88 21.32 -12.68
N ASP A 283 -8.44 21.48 -13.88
CA ASP A 283 -9.81 21.04 -14.20
C ASP A 283 -10.01 19.53 -14.03
N ARG A 284 -8.96 18.74 -14.25
CA ARG A 284 -9.00 17.28 -14.03
C ARG A 284 -9.20 16.95 -12.56
N ARG A 285 -8.60 17.73 -11.64
CA ARG A 285 -8.82 17.55 -10.21
C ARG A 285 -10.28 17.75 -9.85
N LYS A 286 -10.92 18.82 -10.37
CA LYS A 286 -12.36 19.06 -10.16
C LYS A 286 -13.19 17.89 -10.70
N ALA A 287 -12.90 17.45 -11.93
CA ALA A 287 -13.64 16.36 -12.56
C ALA A 287 -13.49 15.02 -11.81
N MET A 288 -12.30 14.70 -11.29
CA MET A 288 -12.06 13.50 -10.48
C MET A 288 -12.67 13.60 -9.08
N MET A 289 -12.68 14.79 -8.47
CA MET A 289 -13.37 14.97 -7.19
C MET A 289 -14.88 14.84 -7.34
N GLU A 290 -15.45 15.30 -8.45
CA GLU A 290 -16.85 15.07 -8.80
C GLU A 290 -17.15 13.57 -8.97
N ASP A 291 -16.24 12.82 -9.59
CA ASP A 291 -16.37 11.36 -9.71
C ASP A 291 -16.42 10.68 -8.32
N ILE A 292 -15.58 11.13 -7.38
CA ILE A 292 -15.59 10.65 -5.99
C ILE A 292 -16.89 11.07 -5.28
N ALA A 293 -17.38 12.28 -5.51
CA ALA A 293 -18.63 12.79 -4.95
C ALA A 293 -19.81 11.91 -5.37
N ILE A 294 -19.93 11.62 -6.66
CA ILE A 294 -20.97 10.74 -7.22
C ILE A 294 -20.84 9.31 -6.66
N LEU A 295 -19.62 8.76 -6.58
CA LEU A 295 -19.38 7.42 -6.05
C LEU A 295 -19.78 7.29 -4.57
N THR A 296 -19.56 8.33 -3.78
CA THR A 296 -19.75 8.31 -2.31
C THR A 296 -21.06 8.97 -1.86
N LYS A 297 -21.85 9.52 -2.79
CA LYS A 297 -23.04 10.34 -2.49
C LYS A 297 -22.70 11.59 -1.66
N GLY A 298 -21.54 12.18 -1.92
CA GLY A 298 -21.12 13.46 -1.35
C GLY A 298 -21.38 14.61 -2.30
N GLU A 299 -21.24 15.83 -1.79
CA GLU A 299 -21.27 17.07 -2.56
C GLU A 299 -19.84 17.64 -2.64
N LEU A 300 -19.42 18.05 -3.83
CA LEU A 300 -18.12 18.72 -4.00
C LEU A 300 -18.23 20.17 -3.57
N ILE A 301 -17.55 20.53 -2.47
CA ILE A 301 -17.59 21.89 -1.93
C ILE A 301 -16.63 22.76 -2.74
N THR A 302 -17.21 23.62 -3.59
CA THR A 302 -16.49 24.56 -4.44
C THR A 302 -16.80 25.99 -4.03
N GLU A 303 -15.77 26.81 -3.85
CA GLU A 303 -15.98 28.24 -3.56
C GLU A 303 -16.51 29.00 -4.79
N ASP A 304 -16.27 28.47 -6.00
CA ASP A 304 -16.73 29.06 -7.26
C ASP A 304 -18.27 29.08 -7.36
N LEU A 305 -18.95 28.11 -6.72
CA LEU A 305 -20.42 28.06 -6.60
C LEU A 305 -20.94 28.81 -5.36
N GLY A 306 -20.08 29.55 -4.66
CA GLY A 306 -20.43 30.30 -3.45
C GLY A 306 -20.63 29.44 -2.19
N MET A 307 -20.24 28.16 -2.23
CA MET A 307 -20.34 27.28 -1.06
C MET A 307 -19.24 27.61 -0.06
N LYS A 308 -19.62 27.82 1.20
CA LYS A 308 -18.68 28.02 2.31
C LYS A 308 -18.63 26.79 3.19
N LEU A 309 -17.43 26.37 3.59
CA LEU A 309 -17.20 25.25 4.52
C LEU A 309 -18.03 25.36 5.82
N GLU A 310 -18.23 26.59 6.31
CA GLU A 310 -19.00 26.89 7.53
C GLU A 310 -20.47 26.46 7.45
N ASN A 311 -21.05 26.44 6.24
CA ASN A 311 -22.46 26.13 6.00
C ASN A 311 -22.68 24.67 5.58
N VAL A 312 -21.62 23.88 5.47
CA VAL A 312 -21.70 22.48 5.04
C VAL A 312 -22.24 21.64 6.18
N SER A 313 -23.25 20.83 5.88
CA SER A 313 -23.85 19.90 6.84
C SER A 313 -23.28 18.50 6.68
N ILE A 314 -23.48 17.62 7.70
CA ILE A 314 -23.13 16.20 7.59
C ILE A 314 -23.76 15.55 6.33
N LYS A 315 -24.92 16.03 5.88
CA LYS A 315 -25.63 15.46 4.72
C LYS A 315 -24.90 15.70 3.39
N SER A 316 -24.04 16.70 3.33
CA SER A 316 -23.21 16.99 2.15
C SER A 316 -21.94 16.12 2.11
N LEU A 317 -21.60 15.43 3.20
CA LEU A 317 -20.45 14.53 3.24
C LEU A 317 -20.79 13.21 2.54
N GLY A 318 -19.85 12.73 1.74
CA GLY A 318 -19.93 11.39 1.17
C GLY A 318 -19.79 10.31 2.24
N THR A 319 -20.18 9.09 1.90
CA THR A 319 -20.02 7.93 2.78
C THR A 319 -19.57 6.71 1.97
N ALA A 320 -18.77 5.86 2.61
CA ALA A 320 -18.37 4.57 2.10
C ALA A 320 -18.32 3.56 3.25
N LYS A 321 -18.34 2.26 2.94
CA LYS A 321 -18.23 1.21 3.96
C LYS A 321 -16.84 1.15 4.56
N ARG A 322 -15.79 1.31 3.74
CA ARG A 322 -14.40 1.33 4.20
C ARG A 322 -13.53 2.18 3.31
N VAL A 323 -12.55 2.85 3.91
CA VAL A 323 -11.48 3.52 3.18
C VAL A 323 -10.13 3.08 3.75
N THR A 324 -9.21 2.70 2.87
CA THR A 324 -7.84 2.34 3.22
C THR A 324 -6.87 3.30 2.55
N ILE A 325 -5.98 3.90 3.33
CA ILE A 325 -5.01 4.90 2.85
C ILE A 325 -3.62 4.39 3.17
N SER A 326 -2.80 4.20 2.15
CA SER A 326 -1.38 3.90 2.26
C SER A 326 -0.55 5.18 2.10
N LYS A 327 0.78 5.03 2.06
CA LYS A 327 1.70 6.13 1.79
C LYS A 327 1.49 6.76 0.41
N GLU A 328 1.03 5.97 -0.56
CA GLU A 328 0.96 6.37 -1.96
C GLU A 328 -0.46 6.38 -2.51
N ASN A 329 -1.36 5.54 -1.97
CA ASN A 329 -2.67 5.28 -2.56
C ASN A 329 -3.80 5.42 -1.54
N THR A 330 -4.98 5.79 -2.02
CA THR A 330 -6.24 5.74 -1.28
C THR A 330 -7.22 4.86 -2.02
N VAL A 331 -7.85 3.93 -1.31
CA VAL A 331 -8.86 3.01 -1.83
C VAL A 331 -10.17 3.24 -1.08
N ILE A 332 -11.23 3.55 -1.81
CA ILE A 332 -12.60 3.69 -1.31
C ILE A 332 -13.36 2.44 -1.71
N VAL A 333 -13.90 1.74 -0.71
CA VAL A 333 -14.61 0.46 -0.87
C VAL A 333 -16.07 0.66 -0.49
N ASP A 334 -16.95 0.26 -1.41
CA ASP A 334 -18.42 0.29 -1.28
C ASP A 334 -18.96 1.69 -0.94
N GLY A 335 -18.82 2.60 -1.91
CA GLY A 335 -19.36 3.96 -1.84
C GLY A 335 -20.89 3.98 -1.94
N ASN A 336 -21.55 4.84 -1.16
CA ASN A 336 -23.01 4.88 -1.04
C ASN A 336 -23.72 5.63 -2.20
N GLY A 337 -23.05 5.79 -3.35
CA GLY A 337 -23.55 6.47 -4.54
C GLY A 337 -24.70 5.73 -5.23
N ASP A 338 -25.69 6.49 -5.72
CA ASP A 338 -26.83 5.92 -6.43
C ASP A 338 -26.40 5.31 -7.77
N LYS A 339 -26.82 4.06 -8.06
CA LYS A 339 -26.35 3.33 -9.26
C LYS A 339 -26.56 4.10 -10.55
N LYS A 340 -27.73 4.75 -10.68
CA LYS A 340 -28.10 5.54 -11.85
C LYS A 340 -27.14 6.71 -12.08
N ASN A 341 -26.80 7.48 -11.04
CA ASN A 341 -25.89 8.62 -11.17
C ASN A 341 -24.49 8.19 -11.58
N ILE A 342 -24.03 7.04 -11.07
CA ILE A 342 -22.75 6.45 -11.47
C ILE A 342 -22.79 6.02 -12.95
N GLU A 343 -23.85 5.33 -13.39
CA GLU A 343 -24.02 4.92 -14.79
C GLU A 343 -24.11 6.11 -15.75
N ASP A 344 -24.87 7.15 -15.38
CA ASP A 344 -24.96 8.39 -16.14
C ASP A 344 -23.58 9.06 -16.25
N ARG A 345 -22.79 9.05 -15.17
CA ARG A 345 -21.41 9.56 -15.19
C ARG A 345 -20.48 8.74 -16.08
N VAL A 346 -20.58 7.41 -16.05
CA VAL A 346 -19.85 6.51 -16.96
C VAL A 346 -20.19 6.85 -18.41
N LEU A 347 -21.47 7.06 -18.73
CA LEU A 347 -21.91 7.41 -20.08
C LEU A 347 -21.38 8.77 -20.53
N GLN A 348 -21.39 9.78 -19.65
CA GLN A 348 -20.80 11.09 -19.93
C GLN A 348 -19.31 10.97 -20.28
N ILE A 349 -18.53 10.22 -19.50
CA ILE A 349 -17.10 10.03 -19.76
C ILE A 349 -16.89 9.28 -21.09
N LYS A 350 -17.71 8.27 -21.40
CA LYS A 350 -17.65 7.54 -22.68
C LYS A 350 -17.92 8.45 -23.88
N SER A 351 -18.89 9.37 -23.79
CA SER A 351 -19.14 10.36 -24.84
C SER A 351 -17.95 11.31 -25.02
N GLN A 352 -17.36 11.79 -23.91
CA GLN A 352 -16.16 12.64 -23.96
C GLN A 352 -14.96 11.94 -24.62
N ILE A 353 -14.80 10.63 -24.41
CA ILE A 353 -13.76 9.81 -25.06
C ILE A 353 -13.98 9.74 -26.58
N ALA A 354 -15.22 9.74 -27.05
CA ALA A 354 -15.54 9.67 -28.48
C ALA A 354 -15.37 11.03 -29.18
N GLU A 355 -15.60 12.13 -28.47
CA GLU A 355 -15.51 13.49 -29.00
C GLU A 355 -14.08 14.04 -29.00
N THR A 356 -13.23 13.59 -28.07
CA THR A 356 -11.85 14.10 -27.98
C THR A 356 -10.98 13.63 -29.15
N THR A 357 -10.22 14.55 -29.71
CA THR A 357 -9.22 14.30 -30.77
C THR A 357 -7.81 14.15 -30.22
N SER A 358 -7.61 14.38 -28.92
CA SER A 358 -6.32 14.31 -28.22
C SER A 358 -6.12 12.92 -27.63
N ASP A 359 -5.09 12.20 -28.09
CA ASP A 359 -4.74 10.88 -27.56
C ASP A 359 -4.43 10.93 -26.05
N TYR A 360 -3.79 12.01 -25.59
CA TYR A 360 -3.50 12.23 -24.18
C TYR A 360 -4.76 12.37 -23.32
N ASP A 361 -5.78 13.08 -23.81
CA ASP A 361 -7.04 13.22 -23.08
C ASP A 361 -7.87 11.95 -23.13
N LYS A 362 -7.78 11.21 -24.25
CA LYS A 362 -8.42 9.91 -24.41
C LYS A 362 -7.91 8.90 -23.39
N GLU A 363 -6.59 8.76 -23.27
CA GLU A 363 -5.95 7.88 -22.28
C GLU A 363 -6.40 8.23 -20.85
N LYS A 364 -6.46 9.52 -20.53
CA LYS A 364 -6.78 9.99 -19.17
C LYS A 364 -8.26 9.89 -18.83
N LEU A 365 -9.13 10.05 -19.82
CA LEU A 365 -10.55 9.75 -19.66
C LEU A 365 -10.79 8.23 -19.53
N GLN A 366 -10.02 7.41 -20.23
CA GLN A 366 -10.06 5.95 -20.06
C GLN A 366 -9.62 5.53 -18.65
N GLU A 367 -8.57 6.14 -18.08
CA GLU A 367 -8.17 5.90 -16.69
C GLU A 367 -9.28 6.23 -15.70
N ARG A 368 -9.96 7.38 -15.88
CA ARG A 368 -11.10 7.78 -15.04
C ARG A 368 -12.28 6.84 -15.19
N LEU A 369 -12.59 6.43 -16.42
CA LEU A 369 -13.65 5.48 -16.73
C LEU A 369 -13.37 4.15 -16.02
N ALA A 370 -12.17 3.59 -16.16
CA ALA A 370 -11.77 2.33 -15.55
C ALA A 370 -11.90 2.39 -14.02
N LYS A 371 -11.48 3.50 -13.40
CA LYS A 371 -11.60 3.72 -11.94
C LYS A 371 -13.05 3.82 -11.46
N LEU A 372 -13.98 4.28 -12.30
CA LEU A 372 -15.40 4.42 -11.94
C LEU A 372 -16.22 3.17 -12.26
N SER A 373 -15.88 2.45 -13.33
CA SER A 373 -16.61 1.27 -13.82
C SER A 373 -16.05 -0.06 -13.36
N GLY A 374 -14.74 -0.14 -13.08
CA GLY A 374 -14.04 -1.39 -12.74
C GLY A 374 -14.37 -1.94 -11.36
N GLY A 375 -14.89 -1.10 -10.46
CA GLY A 375 -15.20 -1.50 -9.09
C GLY A 375 -13.96 -1.91 -8.29
N VAL A 376 -14.19 -2.53 -7.14
CA VAL A 376 -13.16 -3.05 -6.25
C VAL A 376 -13.55 -4.48 -5.88
N ALA A 377 -12.67 -5.45 -6.16
CA ALA A 377 -12.80 -6.79 -5.65
C ALA A 377 -12.31 -6.84 -4.21
N VAL A 378 -13.10 -7.43 -3.33
CA VAL A 378 -12.80 -7.61 -1.92
C VAL A 378 -12.65 -9.11 -1.67
N LEU A 379 -11.42 -9.54 -1.42
CA LEU A 379 -11.09 -10.90 -0.99
C LEU A 379 -11.30 -11.01 0.52
N LYS A 380 -12.32 -11.73 0.95
CA LYS A 380 -12.64 -11.95 2.36
C LYS A 380 -12.00 -13.23 2.85
N VAL A 381 -10.90 -13.10 3.60
CA VAL A 381 -10.11 -14.20 4.17
C VAL A 381 -10.74 -14.68 5.46
N GLY A 382 -11.34 -15.87 5.40
CA GLY A 382 -11.82 -16.63 6.56
C GLY A 382 -10.82 -17.68 7.04
N GLY A 383 -11.01 -18.16 8.26
CA GLY A 383 -10.14 -19.17 8.88
C GLY A 383 -10.63 -19.59 10.27
N ALA A 384 -10.03 -20.64 10.83
CA ALA A 384 -10.48 -21.20 12.11
C ALA A 384 -9.97 -20.42 13.32
N THR A 385 -8.85 -19.72 13.17
CA THR A 385 -8.27 -18.88 14.23
C THR A 385 -7.78 -17.55 13.66
N GLU A 386 -7.73 -16.51 14.51
CA GLU A 386 -7.21 -15.19 14.08
C GLU A 386 -5.76 -15.26 13.57
N VAL A 387 -4.93 -16.15 14.14
CA VAL A 387 -3.54 -16.32 13.71
C VAL A 387 -3.47 -16.90 12.30
N GLU A 388 -4.30 -17.89 12.00
CA GLU A 388 -4.41 -18.49 10.66
C GLU A 388 -4.95 -17.49 9.64
N VAL A 389 -6.00 -16.73 9.99
CA VAL A 389 -6.55 -15.69 9.10
C VAL A 389 -5.49 -14.64 8.75
N LYS A 390 -4.71 -14.20 9.75
CA LYS A 390 -3.62 -13.24 9.53
C LYS A 390 -2.49 -13.80 8.66
N GLU A 391 -2.11 -15.07 8.84
CA GLU A 391 -1.09 -15.72 8.00
C GLU A 391 -1.58 -15.96 6.58
N ARG A 392 -2.85 -16.32 6.38
CA ARG A 392 -3.44 -16.51 5.06
C ARG A 392 -3.69 -15.20 4.31
N LYS A 393 -3.84 -14.10 5.05
CA LYS A 393 -4.01 -12.74 4.51
C LYS A 393 -2.69 -12.11 4.09
N ASP A 394 -1.61 -12.42 4.82
CA ASP A 394 -0.24 -11.98 4.50
C ASP A 394 0.27 -12.72 3.25
#